data_AF-A0A2N0M4J0-F1
#
_entry.id   AF-A0A2N0M4J0-F1
#
_cell.length_a   1.000
_cell.length_b   1.000
_cell.length_c   1.000
_cell.angle_alpha   90.00
_cell.angle_beta   90.00
_cell.angle_gamma   90.00
#
_symmetry.space_group_name_H-M   'P 1'
#
loop_
_entity.id
_entity.type
_entity.pdbx_description
1 polymer ?
#
loop_
_entity_poly.entity_id
_entity_poly.type
_entity_poly.pdbx_seq_one_letter_code
_entity_poly.pdbx_strand_id
1 'polypeptide(L)' 'MEKAGIPVCQVTSVVPIAKMVGSNRIVQGTGIVHPLGAADLPPDEEKELRRKTVLQALEALKSEAPGR' A
#
# COMPACT_ATOMS: atom_id res chain seq x y z
N MET A 1 0.56 -8.41 -13.94
CA MET A 1 1.69 -7.53 -13.57
C MET A 1 2.78 -8.33 -12.88
N GLU A 2 2.56 -8.83 -11.66
CA GLU A 2 3.53 -9.70 -10.96
C GLU A 2 3.99 -10.92 -11.78
N LYS A 3 3.05 -11.69 -12.34
CA LYS A 3 3.35 -12.83 -13.24
C LYS A 3 4.11 -12.43 -14.52
N ALA A 4 4.07 -11.15 -14.89
CA ALA A 4 4.80 -10.61 -16.04
C ALA A 4 6.19 -10.06 -15.64
N GLY A 5 6.66 -10.32 -14.42
CA GLY A 5 7.95 -9.85 -13.91
C GLY A 5 7.95 -8.39 -13.45
N ILE A 6 6.78 -7.76 -13.31
CA ILE A 6 6.67 -6.37 -12.84
C ILE A 6 6.27 -6.39 -11.36
N PRO A 7 7.13 -5.94 -10.43
CA PRO A 7 6.81 -5.87 -9.02
C PRO A 7 5.57 -5.01 -8.75
N VAL A 8 4.63 -5.53 -7.96
CA VAL A 8 3.43 -4.79 -7.54
C VAL A 8 3.27 -4.79 -6.03
N CYS A 9 2.82 -3.65 -5.49
CA CYS A 9 2.37 -3.48 -4.12
C CYS A 9 0.96 -2.89 -4.14
N GLN A 10 0.06 -3.49 -3.36
CA GLN A 10 -1.31 -3.02 -3.20
C GLN A 10 -1.44 -2.25 -1.89
N VAL A 11 -1.79 -0.97 -1.97
CA VAL A 11 -2.19 -0.20 -0.79
C VAL A 11 -3.70 -0.29 -0.64
N THR A 12 -4.18 -0.80 0.49
CA THR A 12 -5.63 -0.96 0.73
C THR A 12 -5.94 -1.00 2.22
N SER A 13 -7.15 -0.56 2.57
CA SER A 13 -7.67 -0.66 3.93
C SER A 13 -8.38 -1.99 4.20
N VAL A 14 -8.56 -2.82 3.17
CA VAL A 14 -9.24 -4.12 3.23
C VAL A 14 -8.23 -5.26 3.04
N VAL A 15 -7.20 -5.28 3.89
CA VAL A 15 -6.08 -6.24 3.83
C VAL A 15 -6.52 -7.71 3.75
N PRO A 16 -7.56 -8.19 4.48
CA PRO A 16 -8.01 -9.58 4.37
C PRO A 16 -8.43 -9.96 2.95
N ILE A 17 -9.14 -9.08 2.25
CA ILE A 17 -9.56 -9.33 0.86
C ILE A 17 -8.35 -9.38 -0.07
N ALA A 18 -7.40 -8.45 0.08
CA ALA A 18 -6.17 -8.44 -0.72
C ALA A 18 -5.34 -9.73 -0.55
N LYS A 19 -5.30 -10.28 0.66
CA LYS A 19 -4.67 -11.58 0.91
C LYS A 19 -5.42 -12.73 0.22
N MET A 20 -6.75 -12.76 0.32
CA MET A 20 -7.57 -13.81 -0.31
C MET A 20 -7.43 -13.87 -1.83
N VAL A 21 -7.28 -12.72 -2.50
CA VAL A 21 -7.09 -12.65 -3.96
C VAL A 21 -5.62 -12.87 -4.38
N GLY A 22 -4.73 -13.15 -3.43
CA GLY A 22 -3.33 -13.50 -3.69
C GLY A 22 -2.41 -12.32 -3.99
N SER A 23 -2.65 -11.17 -3.36
CA SER A 23 -1.75 -10.02 -3.45
C SER A 23 -0.43 -10.30 -2.71
N ASN A 24 0.69 -10.21 -3.43
CA ASN A 24 2.01 -10.61 -2.93
C ASN A 24 2.60 -9.61 -1.92
N ARG A 25 2.26 -8.32 -2.04
CA ARG A 25 2.76 -7.24 -1.18
C ARG A 25 1.62 -6.29 -0.88
N ILE A 26 1.33 -6.10 0.40
CA ILE A 26 0.19 -5.30 0.85
C ILE A 26 0.65 -4.29 1.88
N VAL A 27 0.29 -3.02 1.66
CA VAL A 27 0.44 -1.95 2.65
C VAL A 27 -0.95 -1.56 3.14
N GLN A 28 -1.09 -1.45 4.46
CA GLN A 28 -2.33 -1.00 5.09
C GLN A 28 -2.57 0.47 4.75
N GLY A 29 -3.72 0.77 4.14
CA GLY A 29 -4.19 2.12 3.91
C GLY A 29 -4.75 2.78 5.18
N THR A 30 -4.80 4.10 5.19
CA THR A 30 -5.27 4.91 6.33
C THR A 30 -6.75 4.69 6.62
N GLY A 31 -7.59 4.63 5.58
CA GLY A 31 -9.02 4.43 5.71
C GLY A 31 -9.67 4.00 4.39
N ILE A 32 -10.97 3.68 4.39
CA ILE A 32 -11.65 3.21 3.17
C ILE A 32 -11.81 4.34 2.15
N VAL A 33 -12.24 5.52 2.61
CA VAL A 33 -12.52 6.68 1.75
C VAL A 33 -11.23 7.37 1.29
N HIS A 34 -10.24 7.44 2.19
CA HIS A 34 -8.95 8.08 1.95
C HIS A 34 -7.82 7.06 2.19
N PRO A 35 -7.56 6.14 1.24
CA PRO A 35 -6.61 5.05 1.46
C PRO A 35 -5.17 5.51 1.67
N LEU A 36 -4.80 6.68 1.13
CA LEU A 36 -3.44 7.23 1.21
C LEU A 36 -3.31 8.48 2.09
N GLY A 37 -4.40 9.01 2.63
CA GLY A 37 -4.40 10.30 3.32
C GLY A 37 -5.53 10.41 4.33
N ALA A 38 -5.73 11.60 4.88
CA ALA A 38 -6.79 11.88 5.84
C ALA A 38 -7.23 13.33 5.68
N ALA A 39 -8.52 13.56 5.45
CA ALA A 39 -9.06 14.87 5.09
C ALA A 39 -9.22 15.82 6.29
N ASP A 40 -9.17 15.29 7.49
CA ASP A 40 -9.23 15.99 8.77
C ASP A 40 -7.87 16.52 9.25
N LEU A 41 -6.77 16.11 8.60
CA LEU A 41 -5.43 16.58 8.94
C LEU A 41 -5.12 17.96 8.31
N PRO A 42 -4.29 18.78 8.96
CA PRO A 42 -3.68 19.94 8.33
C PRO A 42 -2.89 19.56 7.06
N PRO A 43 -2.77 20.45 6.05
CA PRO A 43 -2.15 20.13 4.76
C PRO A 43 -0.72 19.56 4.85
N ASP A 44 0.09 20.04 5.78
CA ASP A 44 1.47 19.57 5.96
C ASP A 44 1.53 18.15 6.54
N GLU A 45 0.70 17.86 7.54
CA GLU A 45 0.59 16.52 8.15
C GLU A 45 -0.01 15.50 7.18
N GLU A 46 -1.02 15.92 6.39
CA GLU A 46 -1.60 15.08 5.34
C GLU A 46 -0.55 14.70 4.29
N LYS A 47 0.30 15.66 3.89
CA LYS A 47 1.38 15.43 2.93
C LYS A 47 2.45 14.51 3.50
N GLU A 48 2.78 14.64 4.78
CA GLU A 48 3.71 13.75 5.46
C GLU A 48 3.15 12.32 5.52
N LEU A 49 1.86 12.17 5.88
CA LEU A 49 1.17 10.88 5.90
C LEU A 49 1.20 10.22 4.52
N ARG A 50 0.84 10.94 3.45
CA ARG A 50 0.93 10.42 2.08
C ARG A 50 2.35 9.97 1.74
N ARG A 51 3.35 10.78 2.09
CA ARG A 51 4.75 10.46 1.81
C ARG A 51 5.20 9.20 2.55
N LYS A 52 4.84 9.06 3.82
CA LYS A 52 5.13 7.87 4.64
C LYS A 52 4.54 6.61 4.01
N THR A 53 3.26 6.63 3.63
CA THR A 53 2.58 5.49 3.02
C THR A 53 3.21 5.08 1.70
N VAL A 54 3.57 6.05 0.84
CA VAL A 54 4.24 5.78 -0.44
C VAL A 54 5.64 5.20 -0.20
N LEU A 55 6.40 5.72 0.76
CA LEU A 55 7.72 5.17 1.10
C LEU A 55 7.62 3.73 1.62
N GLN A 56 6.60 3.40 2.41
CA GLN A 56 6.34 2.03 2.84
C GLN A 56 6.01 1.10 1.65
N ALA A 57 5.21 1.58 0.69
CA ALA A 57 4.91 0.81 -0.53
C ALA A 57 6.15 0.60 -1.40
N LEU A 58 7.01 1.62 -1.54
CA LEU A 58 8.29 1.50 -2.23
C LEU A 58 9.24 0.54 -1.53
N GLU A 59 9.26 0.52 -0.20
CA GLU A 59 10.07 -0.43 0.55
C GLU A 59 9.55 -1.85 0.40
N ALA A 60 8.23 -2.05 0.45
CA ALA A 60 7.62 -3.34 0.14
C ALA A 60 8.00 -3.82 -1.26
N LEU A 61 7.95 -2.95 -2.28
CA LEU A 61 8.31 -3.30 -3.66
C LEU A 61 9.76 -3.82 -3.80
N LYS A 62 10.69 -3.38 -2.95
CA LYS A 62 12.08 -3.88 -2.94
C LYS A 62 12.20 -5.27 -2.32
N SER A 63 11.24 -5.70 -1.50
CA SER A 63 11.28 -7.04 -0.91
C SER A 63 11.07 -8.07 -2.00
N GLU A 64 11.70 -9.23 -1.87
CA GLU A 64 11.31 -10.39 -2.67
C GLU A 64 9.83 -10.68 -2.42
N ALA A 65 9.09 -10.99 -3.49
CA ALA A 65 7.73 -11.47 -3.34
C ALA A 65 7.80 -12.80 -2.59
N PRO A 66 6.88 -13.09 -1.65
CA PRO A 66 6.79 -14.42 -1.07
C PRO A 66 6.66 -15.42 -2.22
N GLY A 67 7.66 -16.30 -2.36
CA GLY A 67 7.64 -17.36 -3.36
C GLY A 67 6.35 -18.16 -3.19
N ARG A 68 5.62 -18.36 -4.30
CA ARG A 68 4.51 -19.32 -4.32
C ARG A 68 5.02 -20.72 -4.55
#